data_AF-A0A8T6SHD1-F1
#
_entry.id   AF-A0A8T6SHD1-F1
#
_cell.length_a   1.000
_cell.length_b   1.000
_cell.length_c   1.000
_cell.angle_alpha   90.00
_cell.angle_beta   90.00
_cell.angle_gamma   90.00
#
_symmetry.space_group_name_H-M   'P 1'
#
loop_
_entity.id
_entity.type
_entity.pdbx_description
1 polymer ?
#
loop_
_entity_poly.entity_id
_entity_poly.type
_entity_poly.pdbx_seq_one_letter_code
_entity_poly.pdbx_strand_id
1 'polypeptide(L)'
;MVDQDPPESDQVGEYLVRNDKTVKLDTATSVDKALRLFQNNEYVAIISEYDFSGKNGLDFLEVVRKRDEFIPFFLFTDKRERKLVNKALTLGATHYLLKEGDLRIDDKLLAELLLQEIEHQRMREKDREQKRRGEGALKESDVQYRSMFESANDAIFLLDGETFIDCNQKALEMFDCTREEILGQSPYDFSPPQQPDGRNSKKEAL
;
A
#
# COMPACT_ATOMS: atom_id res chain seq x y z
N MET A 1 -20.80 -15.32 3.81
CA MET A 1 -22.01 -14.64 4.31
C MET A 1 -22.38 -15.18 5.67
N VAL A 2 -22.78 -14.31 6.59
CA VAL A 2 -23.18 -14.67 7.95
C VAL A 2 -24.60 -14.17 8.17
N ASP A 3 -25.56 -15.08 8.31
CA ASP A 3 -26.99 -14.78 8.37
C ASP A 3 -27.69 -15.85 9.21
N GLN A 4 -28.54 -15.47 10.16
CA GLN A 4 -29.24 -16.43 11.01
C GLN A 4 -30.31 -17.23 10.27
N ASP A 5 -30.94 -16.61 9.28
CA ASP A 5 -32.01 -17.16 8.47
C ASP A 5 -31.53 -17.29 7.02
N PRO A 6 -30.95 -18.46 6.65
CA PRO A 6 -30.26 -18.64 5.39
C PRO A 6 -31.07 -18.44 4.07
N PRO A 7 -32.42 -18.44 3.99
CA PRO A 7 -33.12 -18.26 2.71
C PRO A 7 -32.76 -16.95 1.97
N GLU A 8 -32.41 -15.89 2.70
CA GLU A 8 -31.98 -14.61 2.11
C GLU A 8 -30.51 -14.68 1.64
N SER A 9 -29.70 -15.51 2.29
CA SER A 9 -28.30 -15.73 1.93
C SER A 9 -28.09 -16.47 0.62
N ASP A 10 -29.07 -17.27 0.22
CA ASP A 10 -29.02 -18.02 -1.02
C ASP A 10 -29.18 -17.10 -2.24
N GLN A 11 -29.97 -16.02 -2.20
CA GLN A 11 -30.21 -15.18 -3.40
C GLN A 11 -28.99 -14.31 -3.77
N VAL A 12 -28.38 -13.64 -2.79
CA VAL A 12 -27.14 -12.88 -2.98
C VAL A 12 -26.01 -13.80 -3.40
N GLY A 13 -25.92 -14.97 -2.74
CA GLY A 13 -24.95 -16.00 -3.05
C GLY A 13 -25.07 -16.55 -4.46
N GLU A 14 -26.30 -16.93 -4.86
CA GLU A 14 -26.63 -17.39 -6.20
C GLU A 14 -26.32 -16.33 -7.25
N TYR A 15 -26.67 -15.06 -6.99
CA TYR A 15 -26.37 -13.97 -7.92
C TYR A 15 -24.86 -13.81 -8.12
N LEU A 16 -24.07 -13.80 -7.04
CA LEU A 16 -22.61 -13.67 -7.12
C LEU A 16 -21.97 -14.83 -7.88
N VAL A 17 -22.33 -16.07 -7.53
CA VAL A 17 -21.79 -17.28 -8.17
C VAL A 17 -22.21 -17.39 -9.64
N ARG A 18 -23.42 -16.93 -9.98
CA ARG A 18 -23.91 -16.92 -11.37
C ARG A 18 -23.16 -15.92 -12.26
N ASN A 19 -22.81 -14.75 -11.73
CA ASN A 19 -22.14 -13.70 -12.50
C ASN A 19 -20.62 -13.85 -12.51
N ASP A 20 -20.04 -14.47 -11.48
CA ASP A 20 -18.61 -14.77 -11.43
C ASP A 20 -18.36 -16.17 -10.83
N LYS A 21 -17.99 -17.12 -11.70
CA LYS A 21 -17.70 -18.51 -11.31
C LYS A 21 -16.45 -18.67 -10.46
N THR A 22 -15.62 -17.64 -10.36
CA THR A 22 -14.43 -17.66 -9.50
C THR A 22 -14.76 -17.36 -8.04
N VAL A 23 -15.92 -16.77 -7.78
CA VAL A 23 -16.40 -16.49 -6.43
C VAL A 23 -16.81 -17.80 -5.76
N LYS A 24 -16.27 -18.02 -4.55
CA LYS A 24 -16.68 -19.09 -3.64
C LYS A 24 -17.40 -18.47 -2.47
N LEU A 25 -18.52 -19.05 -2.08
CA LEU A 25 -19.33 -18.59 -0.96
C LEU A 25 -19.32 -19.62 0.17
N ASP A 26 -18.85 -19.18 1.32
CA ASP A 26 -19.08 -19.89 2.58
C ASP A 26 -20.19 -19.21 3.37
N THR A 27 -21.04 -20.01 4.02
CA THR A 27 -22.16 -19.52 4.84
C THR A 27 -22.04 -19.93 6.31
N ALA A 28 -22.42 -19.01 7.19
CA ALA A 28 -22.48 -19.25 8.63
C ALA A 28 -23.79 -18.74 9.22
N THR A 29 -24.43 -19.54 10.07
CA THR A 29 -25.70 -19.21 10.73
C THR A 29 -25.54 -18.59 12.11
N SER A 30 -24.30 -18.37 12.54
CA SER A 30 -23.97 -17.74 13.82
C SER A 30 -22.59 -17.10 13.79
N VAL A 31 -22.39 -16.09 14.64
CA VAL A 31 -21.09 -15.43 14.82
C VAL A 31 -19.99 -16.43 15.20
N ASP A 32 -20.28 -17.42 16.05
CA ASP A 32 -19.28 -18.41 16.45
C ASP A 32 -18.84 -19.32 15.29
N LYS A 33 -19.77 -19.72 14.41
CA LYS A 33 -19.41 -20.46 13.19
C LYS A 33 -18.61 -19.58 12.25
N ALA A 34 -19.02 -18.31 12.07
CA ALA A 34 -18.31 -17.35 11.24
C ALA A 34 -16.88 -17.10 11.72
N LEU A 35 -16.67 -16.96 13.02
CA LEU A 35 -15.34 -16.80 13.61
C LEU A 35 -14.44 -18.02 13.35
N ARG A 36 -14.97 -19.24 13.50
CA ARG A 36 -14.22 -20.47 13.18
C ARG A 36 -13.86 -20.54 11.70
N LEU A 37 -14.78 -20.19 10.81
CA LEU A 37 -14.52 -20.15 9.37
C LEU A 37 -13.46 -19.10 9.03
N PHE A 38 -13.61 -17.88 9.58
CA PHE A 38 -12.67 -16.80 9.39
C PHE A 38 -11.27 -17.21 9.84
N GLN A 39 -11.12 -17.80 11.03
CA GLN A 39 -9.81 -18.24 11.54
C GLN A 39 -9.08 -19.25 10.63
N ASN A 40 -9.80 -20.13 9.94
CA ASN A 40 -9.22 -21.24 9.18
C ASN A 40 -9.11 -20.96 7.68
N ASN A 41 -9.69 -19.87 7.19
CA ASN A 41 -9.72 -19.54 5.77
C ASN A 41 -9.34 -18.09 5.53
N GLU A 42 -9.11 -17.76 4.26
CA GLU A 42 -8.92 -16.39 3.80
C GLU A 42 -10.15 -15.95 3.02
N TYR A 43 -10.60 -14.73 3.28
CA TYR A 43 -11.76 -14.14 2.64
C TYR A 43 -11.38 -12.80 2.05
N VAL A 44 -12.00 -12.47 0.91
CA VAL A 44 -11.80 -11.17 0.24
C VAL A 44 -12.90 -10.16 0.57
N ALA A 45 -13.98 -10.61 1.20
CA ALA A 45 -15.07 -9.78 1.71
C ALA A 45 -15.91 -10.59 2.70
N ILE A 46 -16.59 -9.88 3.61
CA ILE A 46 -17.54 -10.45 4.57
C ILE A 46 -18.86 -9.69 4.45
N ILE A 47 -19.95 -10.46 4.38
CA ILE A 47 -21.32 -9.96 4.52
C ILE A 47 -21.85 -10.57 5.81
N SER A 48 -22.29 -9.73 6.73
CA SER A 48 -22.83 -10.16 8.02
C SER A 48 -24.15 -9.46 8.29
N GLU A 49 -25.13 -10.21 8.75
CA GLU A 49 -26.27 -9.65 9.46
C GLU A 49 -25.83 -8.94 10.75
N TYR A 50 -26.66 -8.07 11.31
CA TYR A 50 -26.43 -7.50 12.63
C TYR A 50 -26.97 -8.38 13.76
N ASP A 51 -28.21 -8.84 13.66
CA ASP A 51 -28.89 -9.53 14.73
C ASP A 51 -28.50 -11.01 14.78
N PHE A 52 -27.84 -11.41 15.87
CA PHE A 52 -27.65 -12.82 16.19
C PHE A 52 -28.14 -13.14 17.61
N SER A 53 -28.43 -14.41 17.85
CA SER A 53 -28.72 -14.91 19.20
C SER A 53 -27.44 -14.87 20.05
N GLY A 54 -27.42 -13.99 21.05
CA GLY A 54 -26.36 -13.87 22.06
C GLY A 54 -25.20 -12.93 21.69
N LYS A 55 -24.68 -12.99 20.46
CA LYS A 55 -23.69 -12.04 19.92
C LYS A 55 -24.34 -11.19 18.82
N ASN A 56 -23.68 -10.14 18.35
CA ASN A 56 -24.15 -9.37 17.20
C ASN A 56 -23.06 -9.19 16.13
N GLY A 57 -23.44 -8.70 14.95
CA GLY A 57 -22.53 -8.47 13.83
C GLY A 57 -21.42 -7.47 14.12
N LEU A 58 -21.59 -6.54 15.07
CA LEU A 58 -20.52 -5.63 15.49
C LEU A 58 -19.48 -6.33 16.36
N ASP A 59 -19.89 -7.26 17.23
CA ASP A 59 -18.95 -8.08 17.99
C ASP A 59 -18.07 -8.90 17.04
N PHE A 60 -18.66 -9.38 15.93
CA PHE A 60 -17.92 -10.08 14.88
C PHE A 60 -16.95 -9.14 14.16
N LEU A 61 -17.43 -7.96 13.72
CA LEU A 61 -16.61 -6.93 13.07
C LEU A 61 -15.39 -6.53 13.91
N GLU A 62 -15.58 -6.33 15.23
CA GLU A 62 -14.48 -6.01 16.14
C GLU A 62 -13.36 -7.07 16.12
N VAL A 63 -13.72 -8.35 16.02
CA VAL A 63 -12.74 -9.44 15.94
C VAL A 63 -12.09 -9.49 14.55
N VAL A 64 -12.87 -9.29 13.49
CA VAL A 64 -12.34 -9.24 12.11
C VAL A 64 -11.28 -8.15 11.99
N ARG A 65 -11.58 -6.94 12.47
CA ARG A 65 -10.69 -5.76 12.35
C ARG A 65 -9.38 -5.89 13.12
N LYS A 66 -9.34 -6.73 14.16
CA LYS A 66 -8.08 -7.04 14.87
C LYS A 66 -7.12 -7.89 14.04
N ARG A 67 -7.63 -8.66 13.07
CA ARG A 67 -6.81 -9.51 12.20
C ARG A 67 -6.60 -8.87 10.82
N ASP A 68 -7.65 -8.28 10.27
CA ASP A 68 -7.65 -7.67 8.95
C ASP A 68 -8.40 -6.35 8.98
N GLU A 69 -7.63 -5.27 8.94
CA GLU A 69 -8.11 -3.90 8.96
C GLU A 69 -8.88 -3.53 7.68
N PHE A 70 -8.56 -4.16 6.56
CA PHE A 70 -8.98 -3.70 5.23
C PHE A 70 -10.01 -4.59 4.55
N ILE A 71 -10.22 -5.82 5.04
CA ILE A 71 -11.22 -6.71 4.44
C ILE A 71 -12.59 -6.01 4.40
N PRO A 72 -13.20 -5.91 3.20
CA PRO A 72 -14.52 -5.33 3.05
C PRO A 72 -15.54 -6.02 3.96
N PHE A 73 -16.20 -5.25 4.81
CA PHE A 73 -17.19 -5.77 5.76
C PHE A 73 -18.52 -5.03 5.57
N PHE A 74 -19.52 -5.77 5.11
CA PHE A 74 -20.85 -5.28 4.85
C PHE A 74 -21.76 -5.74 5.98
N LEU A 75 -22.33 -4.78 6.72
CA LEU A 75 -23.31 -5.07 7.76
C LEU A 75 -24.72 -4.86 7.21
N PHE A 76 -25.55 -5.89 7.27
CA PHE A 76 -26.93 -5.88 6.78
C PHE A 76 -27.90 -5.97 7.97
N THR A 77 -28.90 -5.11 8.06
CA THR A 77 -29.82 -5.06 9.22
C THR A 77 -31.12 -4.33 8.89
N ASP A 78 -32.19 -4.62 9.62
CA ASP A 78 -33.45 -3.87 9.64
C ASP A 78 -33.38 -2.61 10.54
N LYS A 79 -32.36 -2.51 11.40
CA LYS A 79 -32.22 -1.42 12.39
C LYS A 79 -31.77 -0.11 11.75
N ARG A 80 -32.46 0.98 12.07
CA ARG A 80 -32.16 2.35 11.58
C ARG A 80 -31.61 3.29 12.66
N GLU A 81 -31.28 2.76 13.83
CA GLU A 81 -30.83 3.56 14.96
C GLU A 81 -29.51 4.28 14.65
N ARG A 82 -29.51 5.61 14.72
CA ARG A 82 -28.32 6.43 14.38
C ARG A 82 -27.07 6.03 15.19
N LYS A 83 -27.26 5.65 16.46
CA LYS A 83 -26.17 5.19 17.33
C LYS A 83 -25.52 3.91 16.79
N LEU A 84 -26.32 3.00 16.26
CA LEU A 84 -25.85 1.75 15.70
C LEU A 84 -25.06 1.98 14.40
N VAL A 85 -25.59 2.81 13.50
CA VAL A 85 -24.89 3.20 12.25
C VAL A 85 -23.52 3.81 12.57
N ASN A 86 -23.48 4.78 13.47
CA ASN A 86 -22.22 5.42 13.86
C ASN A 86 -21.23 4.43 14.47
N LYS A 87 -21.71 3.48 15.30
CA LYS A 87 -20.86 2.44 15.88
C LYS A 87 -20.27 1.53 14.80
N ALA A 88 -21.10 1.07 13.85
CA ALA A 88 -20.65 0.24 12.74
C ALA A 88 -19.55 0.92 11.91
N LEU A 89 -19.76 2.18 11.53
CA LEU A 89 -18.78 2.96 10.76
C LEU A 89 -17.49 3.21 11.55
N THR A 90 -17.61 3.52 12.84
CA THR A 90 -16.44 3.74 13.71
C THR A 90 -15.60 2.47 13.87
N LEU A 91 -16.25 1.32 13.92
CA LEU A 91 -15.59 0.01 13.95
C LEU A 91 -15.03 -0.40 12.58
N GLY A 92 -15.25 0.38 11.53
CA GLY A 92 -14.71 0.14 10.20
C GLY A 92 -15.55 -0.79 9.34
N ALA A 93 -16.87 -0.89 9.55
CA ALA A 93 -17.76 -1.46 8.54
C ALA A 93 -17.62 -0.66 7.24
N THR A 94 -17.41 -1.35 6.12
CA THR A 94 -17.32 -0.71 4.80
C THR A 94 -18.66 -0.14 4.41
N HIS A 95 -19.73 -0.90 4.63
CA HIS A 95 -21.09 -0.48 4.33
C HIS A 95 -22.03 -0.92 5.45
N TYR A 96 -22.99 -0.04 5.75
CA TYR A 96 -24.14 -0.32 6.60
C TYR A 96 -25.39 -0.30 5.73
N LEU A 97 -26.07 -1.42 5.64
CA LEU A 97 -27.09 -1.68 4.63
C LEU A 97 -28.40 -2.11 5.29
N LEU A 98 -29.51 -1.66 4.71
CA LEU A 98 -30.84 -1.86 5.28
C LEU A 98 -31.62 -2.97 4.55
N LYS A 99 -32.08 -3.97 5.32
CA LYS A 99 -32.89 -5.12 4.83
C LYS A 99 -34.25 -4.67 4.28
N GLU A 100 -34.90 -3.73 4.94
CA GLU A 100 -36.28 -3.32 4.64
C GLU A 100 -36.47 -1.79 4.50
N GLY A 101 -37.49 -1.36 3.74
CA GLY A 101 -37.95 0.03 3.55
C GLY A 101 -37.81 0.56 2.11
N ASP A 102 -38.10 1.85 1.90
CA ASP A 102 -38.08 2.52 0.57
C ASP A 102 -36.72 2.47 -0.14
N LEU A 103 -35.63 2.29 0.62
CA LEU A 103 -34.25 2.17 0.13
C LEU A 103 -33.73 0.74 0.32
N ARG A 104 -34.60 -0.26 0.20
CA ARG A 104 -34.19 -1.67 0.22
C ARG A 104 -33.11 -1.88 -0.83
N ILE A 105 -31.97 -2.42 -0.39
CA ILE A 105 -30.96 -2.90 -1.31
C ILE A 105 -31.44 -4.24 -1.83
N ASP A 106 -31.66 -4.33 -3.14
CA ASP A 106 -31.87 -5.62 -3.77
C ASP A 106 -30.54 -6.38 -3.86
N ASP A 107 -30.63 -7.70 -3.99
CA ASP A 107 -29.46 -8.59 -3.96
C ASP A 107 -28.46 -8.26 -5.06
N LYS A 108 -28.95 -7.71 -6.17
CA LYS A 108 -28.14 -7.24 -7.29
C LYS A 108 -27.26 -6.06 -6.88
N LEU A 109 -27.84 -5.01 -6.29
CA LEU A 109 -27.08 -3.84 -5.87
C LEU A 109 -26.06 -4.22 -4.78
N LEU A 110 -26.42 -5.11 -3.85
CA LEU A 110 -25.48 -5.64 -2.86
C LEU A 110 -24.29 -6.34 -3.53
N ALA A 111 -24.56 -7.21 -4.50
CA ALA A 111 -23.51 -7.91 -5.24
C ALA A 111 -22.60 -6.95 -6.04
N GLU A 112 -23.18 -5.93 -6.68
CA GLU A 112 -22.42 -4.90 -7.40
C GLU A 112 -21.49 -4.12 -6.45
N LEU A 113 -22.00 -3.70 -5.28
CA LEU A 113 -21.19 -3.01 -4.26
C LEU A 113 -20.06 -3.88 -3.72
N LEU A 114 -20.33 -5.17 -3.49
CA LEU A 114 -19.33 -6.13 -3.04
C LEU A 114 -18.20 -6.28 -4.05
N LEU A 115 -18.54 -6.52 -5.32
CA LEU A 115 -17.55 -6.69 -6.38
C LEU A 115 -16.72 -5.43 -6.57
N GLN A 116 -17.35 -4.26 -6.58
CA GLN A 116 -16.66 -2.98 -6.69
C GLN A 116 -15.66 -2.78 -5.55
N GLU A 117 -16.03 -3.07 -4.31
CA GLU A 117 -15.12 -2.88 -3.18
C GLU A 117 -13.96 -3.89 -3.21
N ILE A 118 -14.21 -5.14 -3.59
CA ILE A 118 -13.15 -6.14 -3.78
C ILE A 118 -12.14 -5.68 -4.84
N GLU A 119 -12.61 -5.17 -5.97
CA GLU A 119 -11.75 -4.64 -7.03
C GLU A 119 -10.93 -3.44 -6.55
N HIS A 120 -11.57 -2.53 -5.81
CA HIS A 120 -10.91 -1.35 -5.27
C HIS A 120 -9.82 -1.70 -4.24
N GLN A 121 -10.07 -2.67 -3.37
CA GLN A 121 -9.04 -3.17 -2.44
C GLN A 121 -7.86 -3.79 -3.19
N ARG A 122 -8.12 -4.63 -4.20
CA ARG A 122 -7.06 -5.22 -5.05
C ARG A 122 -6.23 -4.16 -5.76
N MET A 123 -6.86 -3.09 -6.24
CA MET A 123 -6.16 -1.97 -6.87
C MET A 123 -5.25 -1.26 -5.87
N ARG A 124 -5.76 -0.96 -4.67
CA ARG A 124 -4.98 -0.32 -3.59
C ARG A 124 -3.78 -1.16 -3.16
N GLU A 125 -3.94 -2.49 -3.08
CA GLU A 125 -2.84 -3.39 -2.74
C GLU A 125 -1.76 -3.40 -3.82
N LYS A 126 -2.15 -3.49 -5.10
CA LYS A 126 -1.22 -3.41 -6.23
C LYS A 126 -0.45 -2.09 -6.26
N ASP A 127 -1.12 -0.97 -6.03
CA ASP A 127 -0.49 0.35 -6.01
C ASP A 127 0.52 0.46 -4.85
N ARG A 128 0.18 -0.05 -3.67
CA ARG A 128 1.09 -0.12 -2.52
C ARG A 128 2.32 -0.97 -2.81
N GLU A 129 2.13 -2.12 -3.47
CA GLU A 129 3.23 -3.00 -3.86
C GLU A 129 4.14 -2.35 -4.89
N GLN A 130 3.57 -1.74 -5.93
CA GLN A 130 4.32 -1.02 -6.96
C GLN A 130 5.13 0.13 -6.36
N LYS A 131 4.53 0.91 -5.46
CA LYS A 131 5.24 2.00 -4.77
C LYS A 131 6.43 1.47 -3.97
N ARG A 132 6.23 0.40 -3.18
CA ARG A 132 7.30 -0.23 -2.39
C ARG A 132 8.43 -0.77 -3.29
N ARG A 133 8.09 -1.38 -4.43
CA ARG A 133 9.09 -1.86 -5.40
C ARG A 133 9.88 -0.72 -6.02
N GLY A 134 9.21 0.38 -6.40
CA GLY A 134 9.87 1.56 -6.93
C GLY A 134 10.84 2.20 -5.94
N GLU A 135 10.40 2.37 -4.68
CA GLU A 135 11.26 2.88 -3.59
C GLU A 135 12.44 1.95 -3.31
N GLY A 136 12.21 0.64 -3.32
CA GLY A 136 13.27 -0.37 -3.17
C GLY A 136 14.31 -0.31 -4.30
N ALA A 137 13.85 -0.27 -5.55
CA ALA A 137 14.73 -0.21 -6.72
C ALA A 137 15.56 1.09 -6.76
N LEU A 138 14.96 2.23 -6.38
CA LEU A 138 15.70 3.50 -6.28
C LEU A 138 16.81 3.41 -5.24
N LYS A 139 16.49 2.87 -4.06
CA LYS A 139 17.47 2.69 -2.97
C LYS A 139 18.59 1.73 -3.36
N GLU A 140 18.28 0.64 -4.04
CA GLU A 140 19.29 -0.31 -4.54
C GLU A 140 20.20 0.34 -5.59
N SER A 141 19.63 1.14 -6.49
CA SER A 141 20.39 1.90 -7.48
C SER A 141 21.33 2.90 -6.82
N ASP A 142 20.89 3.64 -5.80
CA ASP A 142 21.73 4.59 -5.06
C ASP A 142 22.90 3.89 -4.34
N VAL A 143 22.63 2.73 -3.74
CA VAL A 143 23.68 1.92 -3.07
C VAL A 143 24.69 1.40 -4.08
N GLN A 144 24.23 0.87 -5.21
CA GLN A 144 25.11 0.39 -6.27
C GLN A 144 25.95 1.54 -6.86
N TYR A 145 25.32 2.67 -7.16
CA TYR A 145 25.99 3.87 -7.64
C TYR A 145 27.08 4.32 -6.65
N ARG A 146 26.75 4.49 -5.37
CA ARG A 146 27.74 4.87 -4.34
C ARG A 146 28.86 3.84 -4.24
N SER A 147 28.55 2.55 -4.25
CA SER A 147 29.56 1.50 -4.19
C SER A 147 30.51 1.55 -5.39
N MET A 148 30.00 1.74 -6.61
CA MET A 148 30.82 1.85 -7.81
C MET A 148 31.65 3.14 -7.83
N PHE A 149 31.04 4.25 -7.44
CA PHE A 149 31.70 5.56 -7.36
C PHE A 149 32.86 5.54 -6.35
N GLU A 150 32.62 5.04 -5.14
CA GLU A 150 33.63 4.98 -4.07
C GLU A 150 34.72 3.93 -4.28
N SER A 151 34.40 2.81 -4.96
CA SER A 151 35.38 1.73 -5.20
C SER A 151 36.25 1.92 -6.43
N ALA A 152 36.03 2.98 -7.22
CA ALA A 152 36.82 3.24 -8.41
C ALA A 152 38.29 3.54 -8.06
N ASN A 153 39.21 2.97 -8.84
CA ASN A 153 40.65 3.18 -8.66
C ASN A 153 41.16 4.53 -9.16
N ASP A 154 40.34 5.25 -9.94
CA ASP A 154 40.62 6.59 -10.43
C ASP A 154 39.91 7.64 -9.57
N ALA A 155 40.49 8.84 -9.50
CA ALA A 155 39.83 10.00 -8.94
C ALA A 155 38.63 10.39 -9.81
N ILE A 156 37.43 10.39 -9.22
CA ILE A 156 36.19 10.82 -9.90
C ILE A 156 35.66 12.06 -9.18
N PHE A 157 35.37 13.09 -9.97
CA PHE A 157 34.73 14.33 -9.53
C PHE A 157 33.40 14.52 -10.24
N LEU A 158 32.39 14.97 -9.51
CA LEU A 158 31.15 15.51 -10.08
C LEU A 158 31.22 17.03 -10.04
N LEU A 159 30.84 17.65 -11.15
CA LEU A 159 30.91 19.10 -11.35
C LEU A 159 29.51 19.64 -11.65
N ASP A 160 29.17 20.78 -11.06
CA ASP A 160 28.08 21.65 -11.51
C ASP A 160 28.71 22.94 -12.05
N GLY A 161 28.71 23.09 -13.38
CA GLY A 161 29.56 24.07 -14.05
C GLY A 161 31.04 23.84 -13.72
N GLU A 162 31.68 24.85 -13.11
CA GLU A 162 33.10 24.82 -12.73
C GLU A 162 33.31 24.47 -11.24
N THR A 163 32.27 24.03 -10.53
CA THR A 163 32.34 23.78 -9.09
C THR A 163 32.26 22.30 -8.78
N PHE A 164 33.16 21.79 -7.94
CA PHE A 164 33.07 20.42 -7.43
C PHE A 164 31.87 20.27 -6.50
N ILE A 165 30.93 19.39 -6.85
CA ILE A 165 29.73 19.09 -6.05
C ILE A 165 29.82 17.74 -5.35
N ASP A 166 30.65 16.81 -5.85
CA ASP A 166 30.94 15.54 -5.20
C ASP A 166 32.29 14.98 -5.69
N CYS A 167 32.87 14.05 -4.94
CA CYS A 167 34.05 13.30 -5.35
C CYS A 167 34.12 11.95 -4.61
N ASN A 168 34.80 10.97 -5.20
CA ASN A 168 35.00 9.67 -4.55
C ASN A 168 36.20 9.70 -3.60
N GLN A 169 36.33 8.69 -2.73
CA GLN A 169 37.45 8.57 -1.79
C GLN A 169 38.83 8.63 -2.50
N LYS A 170 38.93 8.07 -3.71
CA LYS A 170 40.18 8.06 -4.46
C LYS A 170 40.65 9.45 -4.87
N ALA A 171 39.72 10.35 -5.20
CA ALA A 171 40.03 11.74 -5.46
C ALA A 171 40.68 12.42 -4.25
N LEU A 172 40.12 12.23 -3.06
CA LEU A 172 40.67 12.78 -1.81
C LEU A 172 42.09 12.26 -1.53
N GLU A 173 42.32 10.97 -1.76
CA GLU A 173 43.65 10.36 -1.63
C GLU A 173 44.67 10.91 -2.63
N MET A 174 44.27 11.07 -3.90
CA MET A 174 45.19 11.54 -4.95
C MET A 174 45.53 13.02 -4.81
N PHE A 175 44.57 13.84 -4.38
CA PHE A 175 44.72 15.29 -4.23
C PHE A 175 45.17 15.70 -2.81
N ASP A 176 45.33 14.72 -1.90
CA ASP A 176 45.79 14.89 -0.52
C ASP A 176 45.04 16.01 0.24
N CYS A 177 43.70 15.95 0.15
CA CYS A 177 42.81 16.93 0.77
C CYS A 177 41.56 16.26 1.37
N THR A 178 40.87 16.99 2.23
CA THR A 178 39.58 16.56 2.80
C THR A 178 38.42 16.94 1.89
N ARG A 179 37.28 16.26 2.09
CA ARG A 179 36.06 16.52 1.32
C ARG A 179 35.58 17.96 1.49
N GLU A 180 35.68 18.49 2.71
CA GLU A 180 35.28 19.85 3.04
C GLU A 180 36.16 20.91 2.37
N GLU A 181 37.41 20.59 2.07
CA GLU A 181 38.36 21.49 1.41
C GLU A 181 38.15 21.56 -0.11
N ILE A 182 37.70 20.45 -0.73
CA ILE A 182 37.57 20.37 -2.19
C ILE A 182 36.17 20.69 -2.71
N LEU A 183 35.11 20.35 -1.96
CA LEU A 183 33.75 20.64 -2.38
C LEU A 183 33.49 22.15 -2.39
N GLY A 184 32.79 22.62 -3.42
CA GLY A 184 32.54 24.05 -3.63
C GLY A 184 33.70 24.83 -4.27
N GLN A 185 34.85 24.19 -4.49
CA GLN A 185 36.00 24.80 -5.18
C GLN A 185 36.00 24.49 -6.68
N SER A 186 36.88 25.17 -7.42
CA SER A 186 37.08 24.92 -8.85
C SER A 186 38.23 23.94 -9.12
N PRO A 187 38.17 23.12 -10.19
CA PRO A 187 39.33 22.36 -10.66
C PRO A 187 40.60 23.19 -10.85
N TYR A 188 40.44 24.49 -11.14
CA TYR A 188 41.56 25.41 -11.28
C TYR A 188 42.36 25.58 -9.98
N ASP A 189 41.69 25.62 -8.83
CA ASP A 189 42.34 25.85 -7.52
C ASP A 189 43.26 24.69 -7.12
N PHE A 190 43.04 23.53 -7.71
CA PHE A 190 43.81 22.30 -7.50
C PHE A 190 44.78 21.98 -8.65
N SER A 191 44.90 22.89 -9.63
CA SER A 191 45.76 22.71 -10.81
C SER A 191 47.04 23.55 -10.71
N PRO A 192 48.18 23.08 -11.24
CA PRO A 192 49.36 23.92 -11.38
C PRO A 192 49.11 25.10 -12.33
N PRO A 193 49.89 26.21 -12.26
CA PRO A 193 49.69 27.38 -13.12
C PRO A 193 49.77 27.09 -14.64
N GLN A 194 50.52 26.05 -15.04
CA GLN A 194 50.63 25.56 -16.41
C GLN A 194 50.43 24.05 -16.46
N GLN A 195 49.75 23.57 -17.50
CA GLN A 195 49.58 22.16 -17.81
C GLN A 195 50.88 21.56 -18.37
N PRO A 196 51.03 20.21 -18.40
CA PRO A 196 52.23 19.56 -18.91
C PRO A 196 52.63 19.92 -20.35
N ASP A 197 51.68 20.44 -21.15
CA ASP A 197 51.90 20.92 -22.52
C ASP A 197 52.24 22.42 -22.61
N GLY A 198 52.36 23.11 -21.47
CA GLY A 198 52.69 24.53 -21.37
C GLY A 198 51.49 25.49 -21.45
N ARG A 199 50.25 25.01 -21.63
CA ARG A 199 49.05 25.86 -21.62
C ARG A 199 48.72 26.35 -20.21
N ASN A 200 48.09 27.52 -20.12
CA ASN A 200 47.71 28.11 -18.83
C ASN A 200 46.42 27.46 -18.32
N SER A 201 46.46 26.85 -17.13
CA SER A 201 45.32 26.11 -16.58
C SER A 201 44.07 26.97 -16.35
N LYS A 202 44.22 28.29 -16.11
CA LYS A 202 43.09 29.21 -15.92
C LYS A 202 42.32 29.49 -17.20
N LYS A 203 43.01 29.48 -18.35
CA LYS A 203 42.36 29.71 -19.65
C LYS A 203 41.64 28.48 -20.19
N GLU A 204 42.07 27.30 -19.79
CA GLU A 204 41.48 26.03 -20.24
C GLU A 204 40.36 25.53 -19.31
N ALA A 205 40.24 26.11 -18.11
CA ALA A 205 39.14 25.82 -17.17
C ALA A 205 37.86 26.64 -17.45
N LEU A 206 37.95 27.67 -18.29
CA LEU A 206 36.90 28.63 -18.67
C LEU A 206 36.34 28.35 -20.07
#